data_AF-A0A2U2SM07-F1
#
_entry.id   AF-A0A2U2SM07-F1
#
_cell.length_a   1.000
_cell.length_b   1.000
_cell.length_c   1.000
_cell.angle_alpha   90.00
_cell.angle_beta   90.00
_cell.angle_gamma   90.00
#
_symmetry.space_group_name_H-M   'P 1'
#
loop_
_entity.id
_entity.type
_entity.pdbx_description
1 polymer ?
#
loop_
_entity_poly.entity_id
_entity_poly.type
_entity_poly.pdbx_seq_one_letter_code
_entity_poly.pdbx_strand_id
1 'polypeptide(L)'
;NPELVREIAPECIYRIYLSALTQLNIDRHNRVPTTDTRLIRRIVRDATYRGYSAAETLARWESVRRGEKRWIFPYQDNADVMFNSALVYELAVLKSYAEPLLLQVRPRTREHIEAKRLLSLLEWFVPVPPDHVPDNSILREFIGGSILQDYFPQLGTSRERP
;
A
#
# COMPACT_ATOMS: atom_id res chain seq x y z
N ASN A 1 0.79 1.54 18.89
CA ASN A 1 1.01 2.60 19.89
C ASN A 1 0.04 2.37 21.06
N PRO A 2 0.50 1.86 22.21
CA PRO A 2 -0.33 1.64 23.40
C PRO A 2 -1.07 2.90 23.88
N GLU A 3 -0.50 4.08 23.59
CA GLU A 3 -1.06 5.36 24.00
C GLU A 3 -2.41 5.69 23.36
N LEU A 4 -2.79 4.99 22.27
CA LEU A 4 -4.08 5.16 21.60
C LEU A 4 -5.23 4.49 22.35
N VAL A 5 -4.94 3.57 23.27
CA VAL A 5 -5.93 2.68 23.90
C VAL A 5 -5.65 2.51 25.40
N ARG A 6 -5.16 3.57 26.07
CA ARG A 6 -4.78 3.56 27.49
C ARG A 6 -5.89 3.08 28.44
N GLU A 7 -7.14 3.32 28.06
CA GLU A 7 -8.33 3.01 28.87
C GLU A 7 -8.84 1.58 28.66
N ILE A 8 -8.28 0.83 27.71
CA ILE A 8 -8.71 -0.53 27.38
C ILE A 8 -7.71 -1.52 28.00
N ALA A 9 -8.23 -2.52 28.71
CA ALA A 9 -7.42 -3.55 29.34
C ALA A 9 -6.61 -4.34 28.28
N PRO A 10 -5.30 -4.61 28.49
CA PRO A 10 -4.44 -5.27 27.51
C PRO A 10 -4.96 -6.60 26.97
N GLU A 11 -5.65 -7.38 27.79
CA GLU A 11 -6.27 -8.67 27.48
C GLU A 11 -7.43 -8.57 26.48
N CYS A 12 -8.03 -7.39 26.34
CA CYS A 12 -9.08 -7.11 25.36
C CYS A 12 -8.53 -6.61 24.02
N ILE A 13 -7.20 -6.50 23.88
CA ILE A 13 -6.55 -5.88 22.72
C ILE A 13 -5.75 -6.93 21.97
N TYR A 14 -6.12 -7.15 20.70
CA TYR A 14 -5.30 -7.87 19.73
C TYR A 14 -4.63 -6.89 18.76
N ARG A 15 -3.30 -6.89 18.71
CA ARG A 15 -2.47 -5.90 18.03
C ARG A 15 -1.87 -6.52 16.78
N ILE A 16 -2.24 -5.99 15.62
CA ILE A 16 -1.74 -6.43 14.32
C ILE A 16 -0.77 -5.35 13.79
N TYR A 17 0.43 -5.77 13.41
CA TYR A 17 1.36 -4.92 12.67
C TYR A 17 1.35 -5.28 11.18
N LEU A 18 0.93 -4.33 10.35
CA LEU A 18 0.90 -4.48 8.90
C LEU A 18 2.19 -3.93 8.28
N SER A 19 2.86 -4.78 7.51
CA SER A 19 4.05 -4.43 6.75
C SER A 19 3.84 -4.67 5.25
N ALA A 20 4.71 -4.12 4.41
CA ALA A 20 4.74 -4.36 2.97
C ALA A 20 6.20 -4.60 2.54
N LEU A 21 6.87 -5.52 3.22
CA LEU A 21 8.29 -5.82 3.05
C LEU A 21 8.50 -6.65 1.78
N THR A 22 8.57 -5.97 0.62
CA THR A 22 8.90 -6.65 -0.64
C THR A 22 10.28 -7.30 -0.55
N GLN A 23 10.41 -8.56 -0.94
CA GLN A 23 11.69 -9.26 -1.01
C GLN A 23 12.15 -9.45 -2.46
N LEU A 24 11.49 -8.77 -3.41
CA LEU A 24 11.80 -8.90 -4.83
C LEU A 24 13.14 -8.25 -5.16
N ASN A 25 13.96 -9.00 -5.89
CA ASN A 25 15.18 -8.50 -6.50
C ASN A 25 14.98 -8.39 -8.01
N ILE A 26 15.40 -7.27 -8.61
CA ILE A 26 15.41 -7.07 -10.07
C ILE A 26 16.52 -7.93 -10.68
N ASP A 27 17.67 -7.98 -10.02
CA ASP A 27 18.78 -8.88 -10.33
C ASP A 27 19.54 -9.26 -9.05
N ARG A 28 20.70 -9.92 -9.17
CA ARG A 28 21.48 -10.39 -8.02
C ARG A 28 21.99 -9.27 -7.09
N HIS A 29 22.03 -8.03 -7.55
CA HIS A 29 22.63 -6.89 -6.86
C HIS A 29 21.63 -5.74 -6.62
N ASN A 30 20.55 -5.68 -7.40
CA ASN A 30 19.54 -4.63 -7.33
C ASN A 30 18.24 -5.16 -6.72
N ARG A 31 17.98 -4.76 -5.48
CA ARG A 31 16.71 -5.05 -4.78
C ARG A 31 15.69 -3.96 -5.05
N VAL A 32 14.42 -4.33 -5.18
CA VAL A 32 13.31 -3.37 -5.19
C VAL A 32 13.17 -2.76 -3.79
N PRO A 33 13.33 -1.44 -3.62
CA PRO A 33 13.19 -0.82 -2.31
C PRO A 33 11.75 -0.92 -1.81
N THR A 34 11.56 -1.42 -0.58
CA THR A 34 10.26 -1.47 0.09
C THR A 34 9.57 -0.10 0.12
N THR A 35 10.33 0.99 0.25
CA THR A 35 9.80 2.35 0.22
C THR A 35 9.11 2.69 -1.09
N ASP A 36 9.60 2.15 -2.21
CA ASP A 36 9.08 2.47 -3.53
C ASP A 36 7.82 1.68 -3.83
N THR A 37 7.79 0.39 -3.48
CA THR A 37 6.55 -0.41 -3.55
C THR A 37 5.44 0.26 -2.74
N ARG A 38 5.75 0.73 -1.52
CA ARG A 38 4.78 1.44 -0.67
C ARG A 38 4.34 2.77 -1.26
N LEU A 39 5.25 3.52 -1.87
CA LEU A 39 4.93 4.80 -2.51
C LEU A 39 4.05 4.59 -3.75
N ILE A 40 4.35 3.59 -4.58
CA ILE A 40 3.55 3.25 -5.76
C ILE A 40 2.14 2.81 -5.36
N ARG A 41 2.01 1.91 -4.37
CA ARG A 41 0.71 1.56 -3.77
C ARG A 41 -0.07 2.80 -3.35
N ARG A 42 0.62 3.73 -2.68
CA ARG A 42 0.00 4.96 -2.19
C ARG A 42 -0.44 5.88 -3.32
N ILE A 43 0.36 6.05 -4.37
CA ILE A 43 0.00 6.87 -5.55
C ILE A 43 -1.27 6.33 -6.19
N VAL A 44 -1.34 5.01 -6.42
CA VAL A 44 -2.52 4.38 -7.01
C VAL A 44 -3.74 4.55 -6.09
N ARG A 45 -3.62 4.22 -4.80
CA ARG A 45 -4.73 4.34 -3.85
C ARG A 45 -5.21 5.78 -3.66
N ASP A 46 -4.28 6.72 -3.45
CA ASP A 46 -4.63 8.11 -3.17
C ASP A 46 -5.28 8.77 -4.41
N ALA A 47 -4.90 8.36 -5.63
CA ALA A 47 -5.61 8.77 -6.86
C ALA A 47 -7.01 8.14 -6.96
N THR A 48 -7.13 6.82 -6.77
CA THR A 48 -8.40 6.10 -6.90
C THR A 48 -9.45 6.53 -5.88
N TYR A 49 -9.07 6.70 -4.61
CA TYR A 49 -10.03 6.87 -3.50
C TYR A 49 -10.06 8.26 -2.88
N ARG A 50 -9.05 9.10 -3.13
CA ARG A 50 -8.91 10.43 -2.47
C ARG A 50 -8.83 11.58 -3.45
N GLY A 51 -8.76 11.31 -4.75
CA GLY A 51 -8.61 12.32 -5.80
C GLY A 51 -7.30 13.10 -5.74
N TYR A 52 -6.29 12.60 -5.03
CA TYR A 52 -4.98 13.25 -5.00
C TYR A 52 -4.18 12.91 -6.25
N SER A 53 -3.52 13.91 -6.83
CA SER A 53 -2.55 13.71 -7.88
C SER A 53 -1.29 12.98 -7.37
N ALA A 54 -0.54 12.38 -8.30
CA ALA A 54 0.76 11.80 -7.98
C ALA A 54 1.72 12.84 -7.38
N ALA A 55 1.69 14.08 -7.88
CA ALA A 55 2.52 15.17 -7.36
C ALA A 55 2.20 15.48 -5.88
N GLU A 56 0.92 15.59 -5.52
CA GLU A 56 0.53 15.81 -4.11
C GLU A 56 0.94 14.66 -3.20
N THR A 57 0.83 13.42 -3.70
CA THR A 57 1.25 12.23 -2.95
C THR A 57 2.76 12.24 -2.71
N LEU A 58 3.55 12.54 -3.74
CA LEU A 58 5.01 12.65 -3.67
C LEU A 58 5.44 13.75 -2.69
N ALA A 59 4.82 14.93 -2.77
CA ALA A 59 5.12 16.05 -1.88
C ALA A 59 4.88 15.72 -0.39
N ARG A 60 3.90 14.87 -0.08
CA ARG A 60 3.57 14.46 1.30
C ARG A 60 4.40 13.28 1.80
N TRP A 61 5.11 12.57 0.93
CA TRP A 61 5.75 11.30 1.25
C TRP A 61 6.76 11.39 2.40
N GLU A 62 7.59 12.44 2.42
CA GLU A 62 8.56 12.65 3.50
C GLU A 62 7.89 12.83 4.86
N SER A 63 6.76 13.57 4.90
CA SER A 63 6.00 13.78 6.13
C SER A 63 5.41 12.48 6.66
N VAL A 64 4.87 11.66 5.76
CA VAL A 64 4.36 10.31 6.08
C VAL A 64 5.46 9.46 6.70
N ARG A 65 6.63 9.38 6.06
CA ARG A 65 7.76 8.58 6.58
C ARG A 65 8.26 9.08 7.94
N ARG A 66 8.27 10.40 8.17
CA ARG A 66 8.58 10.95 9.50
C ARG A 66 7.55 10.52 10.55
N GLY A 67 6.27 10.56 10.20
CA GLY A 67 5.18 10.09 11.05
C GLY A 67 5.34 8.60 11.40
N GLU A 68 5.66 7.76 10.42
CA GLU A 68 5.91 6.33 10.61
C GLU A 68 7.07 6.08 11.56
N LYS A 69 8.20 6.77 11.36
CA LYS A 69 9.38 6.63 12.22
C LYS A 69 9.11 7.04 13.67
N ARG A 70 8.20 8.00 13.89
CA ARG A 70 7.86 8.49 15.23
C ARG A 70 6.80 7.63 15.92
N TRP A 71 5.78 7.21 15.18
CA TRP A 71 4.53 6.70 15.77
C TRP A 71 4.19 5.27 15.41
N ILE A 72 4.92 4.64 14.47
CA ILE A 72 4.60 3.30 13.95
C ILE A 72 5.75 2.35 14.21
N PHE A 73 6.95 2.63 13.67
CA PHE A 73 8.10 1.72 13.78
C PHE A 73 8.54 1.41 15.21
N PRO A 74 8.54 2.37 16.17
CA PRO A 74 8.93 2.08 17.54
C PRO A 74 8.00 1.07 18.25
N TYR A 75 6.79 0.85 17.74
CA TYR A 75 5.79 0.00 18.37
C TYR A 75 5.56 -1.32 17.64
N GLN A 76 6.39 -1.67 16.65
CA GLN A 76 6.23 -2.90 15.87
C GLN A 76 6.36 -4.16 16.75
N ASP A 77 7.23 -4.12 17.77
CA ASP A 77 7.46 -5.24 18.68
C ASP A 77 6.34 -5.43 19.71
N ASN A 78 5.40 -4.49 19.80
CA ASN A 78 4.23 -4.61 20.68
C ASN A 78 3.09 -5.41 20.03
N ALA A 79 3.24 -5.82 18.76
CA ALA A 79 2.20 -6.53 18.02
C ALA A 79 2.17 -8.02 18.41
N ASP A 80 0.96 -8.55 18.55
CA ASP A 80 0.74 -9.98 18.79
C ASP A 80 0.96 -10.78 17.50
N VAL A 81 0.73 -10.16 16.34
CA VAL A 81 1.01 -10.75 15.03
C VAL A 81 1.52 -9.73 14.03
N MET A 82 2.45 -10.17 13.18
CA MET A 82 2.92 -9.43 12.01
C MET A 82 2.32 -10.01 10.74
N PHE A 83 1.80 -9.14 9.87
CA PHE A 83 1.30 -9.52 8.55
C PHE A 83 2.06 -8.76 7.46
N ASN A 84 2.71 -9.49 6.55
CA ASN A 84 3.35 -8.91 5.38
C ASN A 84 2.39 -8.92 4.20
N SER A 85 1.92 -7.73 3.82
CA SER A 85 1.02 -7.51 2.69
C SER A 85 1.72 -7.44 1.34
N ALA A 86 3.05 -7.59 1.27
CA ALA A 86 3.80 -7.56 0.01
C ALA A 86 3.42 -8.72 -0.91
N LEU A 87 3.27 -8.46 -2.20
CA LEU A 87 2.98 -9.48 -3.20
C LEU A 87 4.04 -9.41 -4.31
N VAL A 88 4.62 -10.54 -4.67
CA VAL A 88 5.74 -10.59 -5.64
C VAL A 88 5.37 -9.98 -7.00
N TYR A 89 4.12 -10.14 -7.43
CA TYR A 89 3.63 -9.68 -8.73
C TYR A 89 3.03 -8.27 -8.73
N GLU A 90 2.94 -7.59 -7.58
CA GLU A 90 2.14 -6.36 -7.47
C GLU A 90 2.63 -5.23 -8.37
N LEU A 91 3.94 -5.06 -8.55
CA LEU A 91 4.47 -3.96 -9.34
C LEU A 91 4.15 -4.13 -10.82
N ALA A 92 4.09 -5.37 -11.31
CA ALA A 92 3.68 -5.67 -12.68
C ALA A 92 2.20 -5.27 -12.93
N VAL A 93 1.33 -5.43 -11.93
CA VAL A 93 -0.07 -5.01 -12.04
C VAL A 93 -0.22 -3.50 -11.82
N LEU A 94 0.41 -2.96 -10.78
CA LEU A 94 0.32 -1.55 -10.40
C LEU A 94 0.92 -0.61 -11.46
N LYS A 95 1.87 -1.09 -12.28
CA LYS A 95 2.49 -0.34 -13.37
C LYS A 95 1.44 0.36 -14.25
N SER A 96 0.45 -0.38 -14.75
CA SER A 96 -0.58 0.16 -15.65
C SER A 96 -1.44 1.27 -15.01
N TYR A 97 -1.51 1.31 -13.68
CA TYR A 97 -2.24 2.35 -12.94
C TYR A 97 -1.34 3.52 -12.54
N ALA A 98 -0.09 3.22 -12.15
CA ALA A 98 0.84 4.21 -11.63
C ALA A 98 1.52 5.04 -12.73
N GLU A 99 1.92 4.42 -13.85
CA GLU A 99 2.59 5.12 -14.96
C GLU A 99 1.82 6.33 -15.50
N PRO A 100 0.52 6.24 -15.85
CA PRO A 100 -0.21 7.41 -16.36
C PRO A 100 -0.31 8.53 -15.33
N LEU A 101 -0.34 8.22 -14.02
CA LEU A 101 -0.36 9.22 -12.95
C LEU A 101 1.00 9.90 -12.79
N LEU A 102 2.09 9.14 -12.86
CA LEU A 102 3.45 9.65 -12.76
C LEU A 102 3.84 10.52 -13.95
N LEU A 103 3.38 10.18 -15.16
CA LEU A 103 3.63 10.96 -16.38
C LEU A 103 2.94 12.34 -16.35
N GLN A 104 1.90 12.52 -15.55
CA GLN A 104 1.22 13.81 -15.38
C GLN A 104 1.98 14.77 -14.44
N VAL A 105 3.03 14.30 -13.74
CA VAL A 105 3.82 15.15 -12.84
C VAL A 105 4.63 16.15 -13.67
N ARG A 106 4.31 17.43 -13.50
CA ARG A 106 4.88 18.54 -14.29
C ARG A 106 6.41 18.52 -14.27
N PRO A 107 7.07 18.71 -15.42
CA PRO A 107 8.52 18.87 -15.47
C PRO A 107 9.02 20.05 -14.62
N ARG A 108 10.29 19.98 -14.20
CA ARG A 108 10.99 21.03 -13.43
C ARG A 108 10.42 21.30 -12.03
N THR A 109 9.69 20.35 -11.43
CA THR A 109 9.36 20.37 -10.00
C THR A 109 10.21 19.35 -9.23
N ARG A 110 10.22 19.45 -7.90
CA ARG A 110 10.93 18.50 -7.03
C ARG A 110 10.34 17.09 -7.17
N GLU A 111 9.02 17.00 -7.26
CA GLU A 111 8.26 15.75 -7.39
C GLU A 111 8.58 15.05 -8.70
N HIS A 112 8.89 15.79 -9.76
CA HIS A 112 9.24 15.22 -11.07
C HIS A 112 10.50 14.35 -11.02
N ILE A 113 11.45 14.66 -10.14
CA ILE A 113 12.66 13.85 -9.95
C ILE A 113 12.28 12.46 -9.42
N GLU A 114 11.46 12.41 -8.37
CA GLU A 114 10.96 11.14 -7.84
C GLU A 114 10.04 10.42 -8.82
N ALA A 115 9.20 11.15 -9.56
CA ALA A 115 8.34 10.55 -10.56
C ALA A 115 9.15 9.85 -11.65
N LYS A 116 10.20 10.48 -12.17
CA LYS A 116 11.13 9.86 -13.12
C LYS A 116 11.81 8.63 -12.54
N ARG A 117 12.29 8.70 -11.30
CA ARG A 117 12.93 7.56 -10.62
C ARG A 117 11.98 6.37 -10.50
N LEU A 118 10.71 6.60 -10.15
CA LEU A 118 9.69 5.56 -10.07
C LEU A 118 9.31 5.00 -11.44
N LEU A 119 9.24 5.85 -12.48
CA LEU A 119 9.03 5.39 -13.86
C LEU A 119 10.16 4.47 -14.32
N SER A 120 11.43 4.85 -14.09
CA SER A 120 12.57 3.99 -14.39
C SER A 120 12.58 2.68 -13.60
N LEU A 121 12.03 2.64 -12.38
CA LEU A 121 11.81 1.39 -11.66
C LEU A 121 10.74 0.53 -12.34
N LEU A 122 9.63 1.14 -12.77
CA LEU A 122 8.52 0.43 -13.41
C LEU A 122 8.88 -0.11 -14.80
N GLU A 123 9.85 0.47 -15.49
CA GLU A 123 10.38 -0.03 -16.78
C GLU A 123 10.88 -1.49 -16.72
N TRP A 124 11.34 -1.96 -15.55
CA TRP A 124 11.80 -3.33 -15.34
C TRP A 124 10.69 -4.38 -15.27
N PHE A 125 9.42 -3.95 -15.23
CA PHE A 125 8.28 -4.83 -15.05
C PHE A 125 7.46 -4.92 -16.33
N VAL A 126 7.15 -6.15 -16.74
CA VAL A 126 6.16 -6.42 -17.78
C VAL A 126 4.76 -6.25 -17.17
N PRO A 127 3.88 -5.42 -17.76
CA PRO A 127 2.53 -5.24 -17.25
C PRO A 127 1.75 -6.56 -17.18
N VAL A 128 1.03 -6.77 -16.07
CA VAL A 128 0.11 -7.90 -15.91
C VAL A 128 -1.32 -7.36 -15.83
N PRO A 129 -2.26 -7.84 -16.67
CA PRO A 129 -3.66 -7.44 -16.59
C PRO A 129 -4.29 -7.72 -15.21
N PRO A 130 -5.22 -6.86 -14.75
CA PRO A 130 -5.87 -7.03 -13.44
C PRO A 130 -6.75 -8.29 -13.36
N ASP A 131 -7.13 -8.89 -14.49
CA ASP A 131 -7.96 -10.10 -14.53
C ASP A 131 -7.26 -11.34 -13.94
N HIS A 132 -5.93 -11.32 -13.88
CA HIS A 132 -5.14 -12.38 -13.26
C HIS A 132 -5.02 -12.24 -11.74
N VAL A 133 -5.49 -11.13 -11.16
CA VAL A 133 -5.44 -10.90 -9.72
C VAL A 133 -6.62 -11.63 -9.07
N PRO A 134 -6.42 -12.50 -8.07
CA PRO A 134 -7.54 -13.11 -7.34
C PRO A 134 -8.48 -12.03 -6.76
N ASP A 135 -9.77 -12.33 -6.77
CA ASP A 135 -10.82 -11.42 -6.30
C ASP A 135 -10.77 -11.18 -4.77
N ASN A 136 -10.11 -12.06 -4.04
CA ASN A 136 -9.83 -11.94 -2.61
C ASN A 136 -8.40 -11.44 -2.29
N SER A 137 -7.62 -11.03 -3.30
CA SER A 137 -6.27 -10.50 -3.11
C SER A 137 -6.30 -9.12 -2.45
N ILE A 138 -5.38 -8.86 -1.51
CA ILE A 138 -5.21 -7.51 -0.92
C ILE A 138 -4.89 -6.45 -1.97
N LEU A 139 -4.34 -6.84 -3.13
CA LEU A 139 -4.08 -5.90 -4.22
C LEU A 139 -5.38 -5.24 -4.74
N ARG A 140 -6.53 -5.89 -4.57
CA ARG A 140 -7.85 -5.37 -4.93
C ARG A 140 -8.25 -4.14 -4.11
N GLU A 141 -7.63 -3.88 -2.96
CA GLU A 141 -7.76 -2.60 -2.23
C GLU A 141 -7.24 -1.41 -3.05
N PHE A 142 -6.32 -1.64 -3.99
CA PHE A 142 -5.68 -0.58 -4.77
C PHE A 142 -6.31 -0.41 -6.15
N ILE A 143 -6.64 -1.53 -6.79
CA ILE A 143 -7.08 -1.58 -8.20
C ILE A 143 -8.59 -1.86 -8.37
N GLY A 144 -9.31 -2.10 -7.28
CA GLY A 144 -10.73 -2.46 -7.28
C GLY A 144 -11.01 -3.93 -7.65
N GLY A 145 -12.29 -4.31 -7.59
CA GLY A 145 -12.77 -5.65 -7.92
C GLY A 145 -12.62 -6.69 -6.80
N SER A 146 -12.65 -6.25 -5.54
CA SER A 146 -12.60 -7.15 -4.39
C SER A 146 -13.97 -7.76 -4.11
N ILE A 147 -14.07 -9.08 -3.92
CA ILE A 147 -15.30 -9.71 -3.40
C ILE A 147 -15.61 -9.33 -1.96
N LEU A 148 -14.63 -8.74 -1.25
CA LEU A 148 -14.78 -8.29 0.12
C LEU A 148 -15.22 -6.82 0.23
N GLN A 149 -15.44 -6.14 -0.88
CA GLN A 149 -15.76 -4.71 -0.89
C GLN A 149 -17.02 -4.37 -0.06
N ASP A 150 -18.04 -5.22 -0.14
CA ASP A 150 -19.30 -5.09 0.60
C ASP A 150 -19.45 -6.19 1.68
N TYR A 151 -18.35 -6.86 2.04
CA TYR A 151 -18.39 -7.93 3.03
C TYR A 151 -18.48 -7.36 4.43
N PHE A 152 -19.56 -7.71 5.13
CA PHE A 152 -19.72 -7.46 6.56
C PHE A 152 -19.64 -8.80 7.29
N PRO A 153 -18.61 -9.03 8.13
CA PRO A 153 -18.58 -10.21 8.97
C PRO A 153 -19.76 -10.12 9.95
N GLN A 154 -20.82 -10.87 9.68
CA GLN A 154 -21.91 -11.05 10.62
C GLN A 154 -21.34 -11.78 11.82
N LEU A 155 -21.19 -11.08 12.95
CA LEU A 155 -21.12 -11.73 14.26
C LEU A 155 -22.39 -12.58 14.36
N GLY A 156 -22.23 -13.89 14.33
CA GLY A 156 -23.31 -14.84 14.06
C GLY A 156 -24.59 -14.51 14.84
N THR A 157 -25.66 -14.19 14.12
CA THR A 157 -27.04 -14.47 14.52
C THR A 157 -27.90 -14.55 13.28
N SER A 158 -28.60 -15.66 13.16
CA SER A 158 -29.74 -15.91 12.28
C SER A 158 -30.67 -14.70 12.19
N ARG A 159 -30.81 -14.16 10.98
CA ARG A 159 -32.00 -13.39 10.59
C ARG A 159 -32.44 -13.83 9.19
N GLU A 160 -33.51 -14.62 9.20
CA GLU A 160 -34.48 -14.70 8.10
C GLU A 160 -34.80 -13.27 7.63
N ARG A 161 -34.76 -13.06 6.31
CA ARG A 161 -35.32 -11.84 5.72
C ARG A 161 -36.77 -12.12 5.34
N PRO A 162 -37.68 -11.15 5.53
CA PRO A 162 -39.08 -11.27 5.14
C PRO A 162 -39.26 -11.40 3.63
#